data_AF-A0A3N5IAP9-F1
#
_entry.id   AF-A0A3N5IAP9-F1
#
_cell.length_a   1.000
_cell.length_b   1.000
_cell.length_c   1.000
_cell.angle_alpha   90.00
_cell.angle_beta   90.00
_cell.angle_gamma   90.00
#
_symmetry.space_group_name_H-M   'P 1'
#
loop_
_entity.id
_entity.type
_entity.pdbx_description
1 polymer ?
#
loop_
_entity_poly.entity_id
_entity_poly.type
_entity_poly.pdbx_seq_one_letter_code
_entity_poly.pdbx_strand_id
1 'polypeptide(L)'
;MFRTKPQIALELIDRALANGVRVKVWAADELYGRNIPFLDGLEARRQAFVIEVPVDFHGWVQKPQILRSGPKKKKSGRGRRKKYPRVARRRPASEVRNLLRYSPVFREQSWQRYRIKDTDKGPEVWEVKWSVFWRKDAEGLPGRRHCLIVARNVVTKEVKYFVANRVPGEPGVTLRSLLCVAFGRWSIESCFRQAKEELGLDHYQVRGWRCVHRHFILTQLSHLFCARMRQELDDPSGEQADRLTVEQVRSAMNAWFEAADLKPIARKKRFEAELNQQRYHQQRNRQARKSHTKTRRRRLTELGIDVDKIKSCIRKTPETNDPNPCQANKK
;
A
#
# COMPACT_ATOMS: atom_id res chain seq x y z
N MET A 1 13.30 -26.76 11.52
CA MET A 1 12.31 -26.86 10.43
C MET A 1 12.37 -25.59 9.58
N PHE A 2 12.57 -25.72 8.27
CA PHE A 2 12.59 -24.58 7.33
C PHE A 2 11.18 -24.02 7.14
N ARG A 3 11.04 -22.69 7.13
CA ARG A 3 9.77 -22.00 6.88
C ARG A 3 9.95 -21.08 5.67
N THR A 4 8.98 -21.09 4.78
CA THR A 4 8.93 -20.19 3.62
C THR A 4 8.52 -18.78 4.06
N LYS A 5 8.91 -17.75 3.29
CA LYS A 5 8.52 -16.35 3.57
C LYS A 5 7.00 -16.16 3.77
N PRO A 6 6.11 -16.77 2.96
CA PRO A 6 4.67 -16.62 3.17
C PRO A 6 4.16 -17.30 4.44
N GLN A 7 4.77 -18.43 4.86
CA GLN A 7 4.45 -19.06 6.16
C GLN A 7 4.83 -18.15 7.32
N ILE A 8 6.04 -17.58 7.28
CA ILE A 8 6.50 -16.61 8.28
C ILE A 8 5.55 -15.40 8.33
N ALA A 9 5.11 -14.89 7.18
CA ALA A 9 4.18 -13.76 7.13
C ALA A 9 2.81 -14.08 7.77
N LEU A 10 2.25 -15.27 7.52
CA LEU A 10 1.00 -15.68 8.19
C LEU A 10 1.17 -15.81 9.70
N GLU A 11 2.28 -16.37 10.18
CA GLU A 11 2.59 -16.45 11.61
C GLU A 11 2.75 -15.06 12.24
N LEU A 12 3.36 -14.11 11.53
CA LEU A 12 3.48 -12.72 11.99
C LEU A 12 2.11 -12.04 12.07
N ILE A 13 1.20 -12.33 11.13
CA ILE A 13 -0.18 -11.85 11.18
C ILE A 13 -0.90 -12.45 12.39
N ASP A 14 -0.78 -13.76 12.63
CA ASP A 14 -1.38 -14.43 13.80
C ASP A 14 -0.87 -13.81 15.10
N ARG A 15 0.44 -13.59 15.19
CA ARG A 15 1.04 -12.91 16.34
C ARG A 15 0.51 -11.50 16.52
N ALA A 16 0.38 -10.70 15.45
CA ALA A 16 -0.17 -9.35 15.54
C ALA A 16 -1.62 -9.37 16.02
N LEU A 17 -2.44 -10.26 15.49
CA LEU A 17 -3.84 -10.42 15.88
C LEU A 17 -3.98 -10.88 17.34
N ALA A 18 -3.13 -11.80 17.79
CA ALA A 18 -3.07 -12.25 19.19
C ALA A 18 -2.68 -11.12 20.15
N ASN A 19 -1.84 -10.18 19.70
CA ASN A 19 -1.48 -8.96 20.45
C ASN A 19 -2.50 -7.82 20.30
N GLY A 20 -3.73 -8.11 19.85
CA GLY A 20 -4.81 -7.12 19.77
C GLY A 20 -4.73 -6.16 18.58
N VAL A 21 -3.74 -6.29 17.70
CA VAL A 21 -3.67 -5.46 16.49
C VAL A 21 -4.87 -5.78 15.60
N ARG A 22 -5.59 -4.75 15.17
CA ARG A 22 -6.71 -4.88 14.23
C ARG A 22 -6.49 -3.91 13.08
N VAL A 23 -6.54 -4.44 11.87
CA VAL A 23 -6.42 -3.64 10.64
C VAL A 23 -7.67 -3.82 9.80
N LYS A 24 -8.01 -2.78 9.02
CA LYS A 24 -9.16 -2.85 8.13
C LYS A 24 -8.90 -3.77 6.94
N VAL A 25 -7.70 -3.69 6.37
CA VAL A 25 -7.29 -4.42 5.16
C VAL A 25 -5.77 -4.59 5.17
N TRP A 26 -5.29 -5.77 4.83
CA TRP A 26 -3.86 -6.06 4.62
C TRP A 26 -3.43 -5.73 3.20
N ALA A 27 -2.21 -5.19 3.06
CA ALA A 27 -1.53 -5.00 1.78
C ALA A 27 -0.22 -5.79 1.78
N ALA A 28 0.18 -6.27 0.60
CA ALA A 28 1.46 -6.93 0.39
C ALA A 28 1.91 -6.75 -1.06
N ASP A 29 3.20 -7.00 -1.31
CA ASP A 29 3.79 -6.97 -2.64
C ASP A 29 3.42 -8.22 -3.47
N GLU A 30 3.88 -8.20 -4.72
CA GLU A 30 3.68 -9.27 -5.69
C GLU A 30 4.23 -10.65 -5.24
N LEU A 31 5.29 -10.68 -4.43
CA LEU A 31 5.89 -11.92 -3.93
C LEU A 31 4.88 -12.71 -3.08
N TYR A 32 4.11 -12.03 -2.25
CA TYR A 32 3.03 -12.65 -1.49
C TYR A 32 1.80 -12.91 -2.35
N GLY A 33 1.48 -12.02 -3.29
CA GLY A 33 0.31 -12.16 -4.16
C GLY A 33 0.35 -13.35 -5.12
N ARG A 34 1.54 -13.77 -5.56
CA ARG A 34 1.69 -15.01 -6.34
C ARG A 34 1.45 -16.29 -5.55
N ASN A 35 1.53 -16.23 -4.22
CA ASN A 35 1.40 -17.40 -3.36
C ASN A 35 -0.08 -17.64 -3.02
N ILE A 36 -0.71 -18.58 -3.71
CA ILE A 36 -2.12 -18.93 -3.47
C ILE A 36 -2.39 -19.36 -2.02
N PRO A 37 -1.56 -20.24 -1.39
CA PRO A 37 -1.74 -20.60 0.03
C PRO A 37 -1.70 -19.41 0.99
N PHE A 38 -0.93 -18.36 0.69
CA PHE A 38 -0.89 -17.14 1.50
C PHE A 38 -2.22 -16.38 1.43
N LEU A 39 -2.75 -16.17 0.22
CA LEU A 39 -4.04 -15.51 0.03
C LEU A 39 -5.18 -16.31 0.70
N ASP A 40 -5.17 -17.63 0.55
CA ASP A 40 -6.14 -18.52 1.20
C ASP A 40 -5.98 -18.49 2.73
N GLY A 41 -4.75 -18.41 3.22
CA GLY A 41 -4.43 -18.25 4.64
C GLY A 41 -4.99 -16.97 5.25
N LEU A 42 -4.96 -15.84 4.53
CA LEU A 42 -5.62 -14.60 4.95
C LEU A 42 -7.15 -14.76 5.01
N GLU A 43 -7.74 -15.46 4.03
CA GLU A 43 -9.18 -15.70 4.00
C GLU A 43 -9.66 -16.61 5.12
N ALA A 44 -8.93 -17.68 5.41
CA ALA A 44 -9.21 -18.58 6.53
C ALA A 44 -9.24 -17.81 7.86
N ARG A 45 -8.37 -16.80 8.00
CA ARG A 45 -8.30 -15.87 9.15
C ARG A 45 -9.35 -14.74 9.10
N ARG A 46 -10.26 -14.77 8.12
CA ARG A 46 -11.29 -13.74 7.86
C ARG A 46 -10.72 -12.32 7.69
N GLN A 47 -9.46 -12.22 7.28
CA GLN A 47 -8.78 -10.95 7.10
C GLN A 47 -9.08 -10.39 5.70
N ALA A 48 -9.44 -9.11 5.61
CA ALA A 48 -9.57 -8.44 4.33
C ALA A 48 -8.19 -8.12 3.75
N PHE A 49 -8.02 -8.21 2.44
CA PHE A 49 -6.75 -7.86 1.79
C PHE A 49 -6.95 -7.17 0.43
N VAL A 50 -5.95 -6.40 0.04
CA VAL A 50 -5.72 -5.89 -1.33
C VAL A 50 -4.23 -6.07 -1.61
N ILE A 51 -3.88 -7.02 -2.48
CA ILE A 51 -2.49 -7.45 -2.69
C ILE A 51 -2.14 -7.37 -4.17
N GLU A 52 -0.94 -6.87 -4.48
CA GLU A 52 -0.40 -6.84 -5.84
C GLU A 52 -0.15 -8.27 -6.33
N VAL A 53 -0.52 -8.58 -7.57
CA VAL A 53 -0.36 -9.91 -8.17
C VAL A 53 0.40 -9.81 -9.49
N PRO A 54 1.14 -10.87 -9.88
CA PRO A 54 1.90 -10.86 -11.12
C PRO A 54 0.98 -10.77 -12.34
N VAL A 55 1.53 -10.32 -13.48
CA VAL A 55 0.78 -10.18 -14.74
C VAL A 55 0.23 -11.51 -15.28
N ASP A 56 0.87 -12.62 -14.89
CA ASP A 56 0.51 -14.00 -15.22
C ASP A 56 -0.41 -14.65 -14.16
N PHE A 57 -0.91 -13.89 -13.19
CA PHE A 57 -1.87 -14.40 -12.21
C PHE A 57 -3.15 -14.87 -12.91
N HIS A 58 -3.65 -16.06 -12.57
CA HIS A 58 -4.75 -16.69 -13.32
C HIS A 58 -6.08 -16.61 -12.59
N GLY A 59 -7.15 -16.37 -13.36
CA GLY A 59 -8.52 -16.55 -12.88
C GLY A 59 -9.55 -16.23 -13.94
N TRP A 60 -10.73 -15.83 -13.49
CA TRP A 60 -11.86 -15.47 -14.36
C TRP A 60 -12.44 -14.13 -13.96
N VAL A 61 -12.89 -13.34 -14.94
CA VAL A 61 -13.69 -12.10 -14.72
C VAL A 61 -15.19 -12.32 -14.97
N GLN A 62 -15.55 -13.53 -15.36
CA GLN A 62 -16.93 -13.99 -15.47
C GLN A 62 -17.01 -15.38 -14.85
N LYS A 63 -17.97 -15.60 -13.94
CA LYS A 63 -18.12 -16.89 -13.25
C LYS A 63 -18.22 -18.02 -14.29
N PRO A 64 -17.29 -18.99 -14.30
CA PRO A 64 -17.34 -20.07 -15.26
C PRO A 64 -18.38 -21.11 -14.84
N GLN A 65 -18.98 -21.79 -15.82
CA GLN A 65 -19.90 -22.89 -15.55
C GLN A 65 -19.13 -24.13 -15.11
N ILE A 66 -19.57 -24.76 -14.01
CA ILE A 66 -19.02 -26.01 -13.49
C ILE A 66 -19.87 -27.17 -14.00
N LEU A 67 -19.25 -28.10 -14.71
CA LEU A 67 -19.86 -29.37 -15.10
C LEU A 67 -19.68 -30.35 -13.94
N ARG A 68 -20.78 -30.86 -13.37
CA ARG A 68 -20.77 -31.83 -12.27
C ARG A 68 -20.75 -33.29 -12.76
N SER A 69 -21.23 -33.53 -13.97
CA SER A 69 -21.28 -34.86 -14.58
C SER A 69 -20.90 -34.80 -16.06
N GLY A 70 -20.52 -35.96 -16.60
CA GLY A 70 -20.26 -36.11 -18.03
C GLY A 70 -21.53 -36.15 -18.87
N PRO A 71 -21.39 -36.00 -20.20
CA PRO A 71 -22.51 -36.19 -21.12
C PRO A 71 -23.10 -37.60 -20.95
N LYS A 72 -24.44 -37.70 -20.94
CA LYS A 72 -25.16 -38.98 -20.77
C LYS A 72 -24.83 -40.02 -21.86
N LYS A 73 -24.46 -39.56 -23.06
CA LYS A 73 -24.01 -40.44 -24.16
C LYS A 73 -22.49 -40.65 -24.08
N LYS A 74 -22.05 -41.91 -23.96
CA LYS A 74 -20.63 -42.31 -24.05
C LYS A 74 -20.09 -41.89 -25.42
N LYS A 75 -19.12 -40.97 -25.46
CA LYS A 75 -18.32 -40.78 -26.68
C LYS A 75 -17.36 -41.96 -26.81
N SER A 76 -17.42 -42.69 -27.91
CA SER A 76 -16.49 -43.74 -28.34
C SER A 76 -15.14 -43.13 -28.75
N GLY A 77 -14.46 -42.49 -27.80
CA GLY A 77 -13.19 -41.82 -28.05
C GLY A 77 -12.06 -42.41 -27.22
N ARG A 78 -10.95 -42.74 -27.88
CA ARG A 78 -9.67 -43.13 -27.25
C ARG A 78 -9.10 -41.89 -26.54
N GLY A 79 -9.24 -41.81 -25.22
CA GLY A 79 -8.76 -40.67 -24.43
C GLY A 79 -9.00 -40.84 -22.93
N ARG A 80 -8.20 -40.16 -22.11
CA ARG A 80 -8.28 -40.22 -20.64
C ARG A 80 -9.66 -39.79 -20.15
N ARG A 81 -10.30 -40.61 -19.30
CA ARG A 81 -11.57 -40.26 -18.63
C ARG A 81 -11.41 -38.92 -17.89
N LYS A 82 -12.34 -38.00 -18.16
CA LYS A 82 -12.36 -36.66 -17.54
C LYS A 82 -12.86 -36.78 -16.09
N LYS A 83 -12.14 -36.15 -15.14
CA LYS A 83 -12.60 -35.98 -13.76
C LYS A 83 -13.64 -34.85 -13.67
N TYR A 84 -14.62 -35.02 -12.79
CA TYR A 84 -15.66 -34.05 -12.45
C TYR A 84 -15.67 -33.85 -10.93
N PRO A 85 -16.05 -32.68 -10.40
CA PRO A 85 -16.44 -31.46 -11.12
C PRO A 85 -15.31 -30.82 -11.95
N ARG A 86 -15.66 -30.12 -13.03
CA ARG A 86 -14.68 -29.38 -13.86
C ARG A 86 -15.26 -28.12 -14.49
N VAL A 87 -14.40 -27.18 -14.83
CA VAL A 87 -14.78 -25.98 -15.59
C VAL A 87 -15.12 -26.34 -17.04
N ALA A 88 -16.22 -25.76 -17.56
CA ALA A 88 -16.61 -25.86 -18.95
C ALA A 88 -15.58 -25.20 -19.88
N ARG A 89 -15.29 -25.83 -21.03
CA ARG A 89 -14.23 -25.39 -21.96
C ARG A 89 -14.41 -23.97 -22.49
N ARG A 90 -15.64 -23.45 -22.52
CA ARG A 90 -15.98 -22.14 -23.11
C ARG A 90 -15.26 -20.96 -22.45
N ARG A 91 -14.94 -21.06 -21.15
CA ARG A 91 -14.31 -19.97 -20.38
C ARG A 91 -13.15 -20.52 -19.54
N PRO A 92 -11.99 -20.80 -20.16
CA PRO A 92 -10.81 -21.20 -19.40
C PRO A 92 -10.35 -20.04 -18.49
N ALA A 93 -9.63 -20.37 -17.43
CA ALA A 93 -8.92 -19.35 -16.67
C ALA A 93 -7.89 -18.67 -17.59
N SER A 94 -7.63 -17.39 -17.37
CA SER A 94 -6.64 -16.64 -18.13
C SER A 94 -5.82 -15.75 -17.20
N GLU A 95 -4.61 -15.43 -17.65
CA GLU A 95 -3.75 -14.45 -17.01
C GLU A 95 -4.44 -13.07 -16.93
N VAL A 96 -4.23 -12.34 -15.84
CA VAL A 96 -4.83 -11.01 -15.63
C VAL A 96 -4.48 -10.02 -16.75
N ARG A 97 -3.28 -10.10 -17.34
CA ARG A 97 -2.92 -9.29 -18.52
C ARG A 97 -3.77 -9.60 -19.75
N ASN A 98 -4.08 -10.87 -19.98
CA ASN A 98 -4.91 -11.31 -21.11
C ASN A 98 -6.39 -10.97 -20.86
N LEU A 99 -6.83 -11.05 -19.60
CA LEU A 99 -8.15 -10.59 -19.19
C LEU A 99 -8.31 -9.09 -19.49
N LEU A 100 -7.34 -8.26 -19.12
CA LEU A 100 -7.36 -6.83 -19.44
C LEU A 100 -7.43 -6.57 -20.96
N ARG A 101 -6.63 -7.30 -21.75
CA ARG A 101 -6.46 -7.06 -23.19
C ARG A 101 -7.61 -7.58 -24.04
N TYR A 102 -8.15 -8.76 -23.71
CA TYR A 102 -9.05 -9.50 -24.59
C TYR A 102 -10.45 -9.71 -24.01
N SER A 103 -10.65 -9.59 -22.70
CA SER A 103 -11.99 -9.81 -22.13
C SER A 103 -12.94 -8.66 -22.49
N PRO A 104 -14.18 -8.96 -22.94
CA PRO A 104 -15.22 -7.95 -23.11
C PRO A 104 -15.43 -7.10 -21.86
N VAL A 105 -15.37 -7.73 -20.68
CA VAL A 105 -15.56 -7.06 -19.37
C VAL A 105 -14.63 -5.87 -19.19
N PHE A 106 -13.36 -5.98 -19.59
CA PHE A 106 -12.42 -4.88 -19.48
C PHE A 106 -12.34 -4.02 -20.75
N ARG A 107 -12.63 -4.57 -21.93
CA ARG A 107 -12.65 -3.80 -23.19
C ARG A 107 -13.79 -2.78 -23.22
N GLU A 108 -14.97 -3.16 -22.72
CA GLU A 108 -16.16 -2.32 -22.69
C GLU A 108 -16.13 -1.29 -21.55
N GLN A 109 -15.28 -1.51 -20.54
CA GLN A 109 -15.04 -0.52 -19.49
C GLN A 109 -14.15 0.61 -19.98
N SER A 110 -14.57 1.86 -19.74
CA SER A 110 -13.70 3.02 -19.88
C SER A 110 -12.70 3.10 -18.71
N TRP A 111 -11.51 3.63 -18.98
CA TRP A 111 -10.54 3.92 -17.94
C TRP A 111 -11.03 5.09 -17.08
N GLN A 112 -10.97 4.93 -15.76
CA GLN A 112 -11.31 6.01 -14.82
C GLN A 112 -10.06 6.54 -14.15
N ARG A 113 -9.86 7.86 -14.16
CA ARG A 113 -8.69 8.50 -13.56
C ARG A 113 -8.90 8.73 -12.06
N TYR A 114 -7.90 8.38 -11.27
CA TYR A 114 -7.84 8.59 -9.83
C TYR A 114 -6.55 9.30 -9.43
N ARG A 115 -6.66 10.41 -8.68
CA ARG A 115 -5.56 10.94 -7.88
C ARG A 115 -5.41 10.06 -6.65
N ILE A 116 -4.36 9.26 -6.63
CA ILE A 116 -4.15 8.24 -5.60
C ILE A 116 -3.57 8.87 -4.33
N LYS A 117 -2.47 9.61 -4.47
CA LYS A 117 -1.77 10.28 -3.37
C LYS A 117 -0.94 11.44 -3.91
N ASP A 118 -0.49 12.30 -3.00
CA ASP A 118 0.50 13.33 -3.31
C ASP A 118 1.86 12.89 -2.77
N THR A 119 2.85 12.93 -3.64
CA THR A 119 4.25 12.61 -3.31
C THR A 119 5.06 13.91 -3.18
N ASP A 120 6.32 13.80 -2.78
CA ASP A 120 7.25 14.95 -2.84
C ASP A 120 7.51 15.41 -4.28
N LYS A 121 7.17 14.56 -5.27
CA LYS A 121 7.23 14.87 -6.70
C LYS A 121 5.88 15.33 -7.27
N GLY A 122 4.91 15.66 -6.42
CA GLY A 122 3.57 16.08 -6.80
C GLY A 122 2.53 14.95 -6.88
N PRO A 123 1.35 15.23 -7.44
CA PRO A 123 0.23 14.30 -7.46
C PRO A 123 0.52 13.07 -8.32
N GLU A 124 0.10 11.92 -7.82
CA GLU A 124 0.19 10.63 -8.50
C GLU A 124 -1.17 10.20 -9.02
N VAL A 125 -1.29 10.12 -10.34
CA VAL A 125 -2.55 9.81 -11.04
C VAL A 125 -2.44 8.46 -11.75
N TRP A 126 -3.44 7.63 -11.51
CA TRP A 126 -3.57 6.31 -12.13
C TRP A 126 -4.93 6.20 -12.83
N GLU A 127 -4.93 5.56 -13.99
CA GLU A 127 -6.13 5.09 -14.65
C GLU A 127 -6.48 3.69 -14.13
N VAL A 128 -7.73 3.48 -13.73
CA VAL A 128 -8.16 2.26 -13.06
C VAL A 128 -9.35 1.63 -13.79
N LYS A 129 -9.29 0.31 -13.91
CA LYS A 129 -10.41 -0.58 -14.23
C LYS A 129 -10.54 -1.62 -13.13
N TRP A 130 -11.74 -2.16 -12.93
CA TRP A 130 -11.93 -3.25 -11.99
C TRP A 130 -13.09 -4.16 -12.39
N SER A 131 -13.07 -5.40 -11.91
CA SER A 131 -14.18 -6.34 -12.08
C SER A 131 -14.24 -7.32 -10.92
N VAL A 132 -15.41 -7.93 -10.72
CA VAL A 132 -15.48 -9.19 -9.95
C VAL A 132 -14.56 -10.21 -10.62
N PHE A 133 -13.83 -10.93 -9.77
CA PHE A 133 -12.82 -11.89 -10.16
C PHE A 133 -13.00 -13.18 -9.37
N TRP A 134 -12.69 -14.30 -9.98
CA TRP A 134 -12.71 -15.61 -9.35
C TRP A 134 -11.31 -16.22 -9.46
N ARG A 135 -10.69 -16.50 -8.31
CA ARG A 135 -9.45 -17.29 -8.24
C ARG A 135 -9.75 -18.77 -8.41
N LYS A 136 -8.72 -19.54 -8.75
CA LYS A 136 -8.74 -21.00 -8.60
C LYS A 136 -8.64 -21.36 -7.12
N ASP A 137 -9.49 -22.27 -6.66
CA ASP A 137 -9.31 -22.98 -5.40
C ASP A 137 -8.32 -24.15 -5.54
N ALA A 138 -8.14 -24.93 -4.47
CA ALA A 138 -7.24 -26.08 -4.43
C ALA A 138 -7.60 -27.16 -5.46
N GLU A 139 -8.89 -27.28 -5.81
CA GLU A 139 -9.43 -28.21 -6.81
C GLU A 139 -9.36 -27.66 -8.24
N GLY A 140 -8.89 -26.42 -8.41
CA GLY A 140 -8.81 -25.73 -9.72
C GLY A 140 -10.15 -25.23 -10.25
N LEU A 141 -11.16 -25.15 -9.38
CA LEU A 141 -12.49 -24.61 -9.64
C LEU A 141 -12.55 -23.11 -9.26
N PRO A 142 -13.56 -22.35 -9.73
CA PRO A 142 -13.73 -20.98 -9.29
C PRO A 142 -14.10 -20.95 -7.80
N GLY A 143 -13.24 -20.33 -6.99
CA GLY A 143 -13.50 -20.08 -5.58
C GLY A 143 -14.56 -18.99 -5.36
N ARG A 144 -14.48 -18.32 -4.21
CA ARG A 144 -15.38 -17.20 -3.90
C ARG A 144 -15.13 -15.97 -4.80
N ARG A 145 -15.98 -14.96 -4.63
CA ARG A 145 -15.82 -13.67 -5.29
C ARG A 145 -14.66 -12.88 -4.69
N HIS A 146 -13.81 -12.37 -5.58
CA HIS A 146 -12.76 -11.39 -5.36
C HIS A 146 -13.01 -10.17 -6.27
N CYS A 147 -12.15 -9.17 -6.14
CA CYS A 147 -12.07 -8.04 -7.03
C CYS A 147 -10.67 -8.03 -7.68
N LEU A 148 -10.63 -7.94 -9.00
CA LEU A 148 -9.41 -7.64 -9.76
C LEU A 148 -9.41 -6.16 -10.08
N ILE A 149 -8.39 -5.44 -9.63
CA ILE A 149 -8.15 -4.04 -9.94
C ILE A 149 -6.94 -3.98 -10.87
N VAL A 150 -7.10 -3.27 -11.98
CA VAL A 150 -6.03 -2.97 -12.92
C VAL A 150 -5.78 -1.47 -12.87
N ALA A 151 -4.55 -1.07 -12.56
CA ALA A 151 -4.16 0.32 -12.49
C ALA A 151 -3.02 0.59 -13.48
N ARG A 152 -3.17 1.61 -14.34
CA ARG A 152 -2.15 2.07 -15.28
C ARG A 152 -1.70 3.47 -14.92
N ASN A 153 -0.39 3.68 -14.76
CA ASN A 153 0.17 5.00 -14.47
C ASN A 153 0.02 5.89 -15.70
N VAL A 154 -0.50 7.10 -15.54
CA VAL A 154 -0.74 7.99 -16.69
C VAL A 154 0.55 8.53 -17.32
N VAL A 155 1.63 8.59 -16.53
CA VAL A 155 2.93 9.12 -16.93
C VAL A 155 3.87 8.01 -17.41
N THR A 156 4.16 7.03 -16.55
CA THR A 156 5.13 5.96 -16.84
C THR A 156 4.56 4.82 -17.68
N LYS A 157 3.23 4.75 -17.81
CA LYS A 157 2.49 3.66 -18.47
C LYS A 157 2.66 2.28 -17.81
N GLU A 158 3.31 2.21 -16.64
CA GLU A 158 3.37 1.00 -15.81
C GLU A 158 1.96 0.50 -15.49
N VAL A 159 1.74 -0.81 -15.54
CA VAL A 159 0.46 -1.44 -15.21
C VAL A 159 0.63 -2.37 -14.02
N LYS A 160 -0.20 -2.16 -12.99
CA LYS A 160 -0.27 -2.98 -11.79
C LYS A 160 -1.58 -3.71 -11.71
N TYR A 161 -1.53 -4.92 -11.18
CA TYR A 161 -2.69 -5.78 -10.97
C TYR A 161 -2.80 -6.05 -9.47
N PHE A 162 -3.99 -5.84 -8.91
CA PHE A 162 -4.27 -6.13 -7.52
C PHE A 162 -5.46 -7.06 -7.40
N VAL A 163 -5.39 -8.01 -6.46
CA VAL A 163 -6.52 -8.83 -6.05
C VAL A 163 -6.94 -8.43 -4.66
N ALA A 164 -8.24 -8.18 -4.49
CA ALA A 164 -8.86 -7.96 -3.20
C ALA A 164 -9.91 -9.03 -2.91
N ASN A 165 -10.03 -9.47 -1.66
CA ASN A 165 -11.09 -10.40 -1.25
C ASN A 165 -12.40 -9.71 -0.84
N ARG A 166 -12.47 -8.39 -1.02
CA ARG A 166 -13.67 -7.56 -0.89
C ARG A 166 -13.99 -6.92 -2.24
N VAL A 167 -15.27 -6.83 -2.57
CA VAL A 167 -15.72 -6.25 -3.84
C VAL A 167 -16.32 -4.86 -3.61
N PRO A 168 -15.97 -3.84 -4.42
CA PRO A 168 -16.63 -2.54 -4.37
C PRO A 168 -18.16 -2.68 -4.45
N GLY A 169 -18.87 -2.01 -3.54
CA GLY A 169 -20.33 -2.12 -3.38
C GLY A 169 -20.77 -3.04 -2.25
N GLU A 170 -19.86 -3.85 -1.67
CA GLU A 170 -20.10 -4.47 -0.37
C GLU A 170 -20.20 -3.39 0.74
N PRO A 171 -20.94 -3.62 1.84
CA PRO A 171 -21.07 -2.65 2.93
C PRO A 171 -19.71 -2.15 3.43
N GLY A 172 -19.50 -0.83 3.38
CA GLY A 172 -18.26 -0.19 3.80
C GLY A 172 -17.07 -0.33 2.84
N VAL A 173 -17.25 -0.92 1.65
CA VAL A 173 -16.19 -1.17 0.67
C VAL A 173 -16.38 -0.31 -0.58
N THR A 174 -15.45 0.62 -0.80
CA THR A 174 -15.41 1.46 -2.01
C THR A 174 -14.15 1.17 -2.82
N LEU A 175 -14.19 1.42 -4.14
CA LEU A 175 -12.98 1.31 -4.96
C LEU A 175 -11.88 2.26 -4.45
N ARG A 176 -12.24 3.48 -4.03
CA ARG A 176 -11.29 4.46 -3.45
C ARG A 176 -10.59 3.87 -2.22
N SER A 177 -11.33 3.25 -1.29
CA SER A 177 -10.71 2.63 -0.11
C SER A 177 -9.77 1.47 -0.47
N LEU A 178 -10.10 0.66 -1.48
CA LEU A 178 -9.20 -0.40 -1.95
C LEU A 178 -7.94 0.18 -2.60
N LEU A 179 -8.07 1.24 -3.40
CA LEU A 179 -6.95 1.93 -4.02
C LEU A 179 -6.02 2.61 -3.00
N CYS A 180 -6.57 3.21 -1.94
CA CYS A 180 -5.76 3.76 -0.84
C CYS A 180 -4.85 2.69 -0.23
N VAL A 181 -5.38 1.49 -0.02
CA VAL A 181 -4.64 0.36 0.56
C VAL A 181 -3.62 -0.19 -0.45
N ALA A 182 -4.05 -0.43 -1.70
CA ALA A 182 -3.20 -0.95 -2.78
C ALA A 182 -1.92 -0.13 -2.97
N PHE A 183 -2.02 1.20 -2.93
CA PHE A 183 -0.90 2.13 -3.14
C PHE A 183 -0.25 2.64 -1.84
N GLY A 184 -0.68 2.12 -0.69
CA GLY A 184 -0.20 2.50 0.65
C GLY A 184 1.14 1.85 1.06
N ARG A 185 1.66 0.90 0.26
CA ARG A 185 2.87 0.12 0.56
C ARG A 185 4.14 0.98 0.73
N TRP A 186 4.17 2.19 0.18
CA TRP A 186 5.31 3.11 0.31
C TRP A 186 5.70 3.40 1.77
N SER A 187 4.76 3.35 2.70
CA SER A 187 5.05 3.48 4.14
C SER A 187 6.08 2.47 4.64
N ILE A 188 6.03 1.23 4.13
CA ILE A 188 6.98 0.16 4.48
C ILE A 188 8.37 0.47 3.93
N GLU A 189 8.47 0.95 2.69
CA GLU A 189 9.74 1.36 2.08
C GLU A 189 10.36 2.52 2.86
N SER A 190 9.54 3.51 3.27
CA SER A 190 10.01 4.62 4.11
C SER A 190 10.52 4.14 5.46
N CYS A 191 9.82 3.20 6.12
CA CYS A 191 10.28 2.63 7.40
C CYS A 191 11.62 1.90 7.24
N PHE A 192 11.78 1.07 6.20
CA PHE A 192 13.05 0.37 5.96
C PHE A 192 14.19 1.33 5.64
N ARG A 193 13.92 2.36 4.83
CA ARG A 193 14.90 3.39 4.51
C ARG A 193 15.37 4.09 5.79
N GLN A 194 14.44 4.58 6.61
CA GLN A 194 14.74 5.20 7.90
C GLN A 194 15.53 4.28 8.82
N ALA A 195 15.10 3.02 8.97
CA ALA A 195 15.79 2.09 9.84
C ALA A 195 17.25 1.87 9.40
N LYS A 196 17.53 1.79 8.10
CA LYS A 196 18.88 1.63 7.54
C LYS A 196 19.70 2.91 7.61
N GLU A 197 19.24 3.94 6.90
CA GLU A 197 20.00 5.19 6.69
C GLU A 197 20.16 6.01 7.97
N GLU A 198 19.18 5.99 8.87
CA GLU A 198 19.18 6.86 10.06
C GLU A 198 19.56 6.13 11.34
N LEU A 199 19.19 4.86 11.45
CA LEU A 199 19.32 4.08 12.69
C LEU A 199 20.25 2.88 12.55
N GLY A 200 20.89 2.73 11.39
CA GLY A 200 21.93 1.74 11.16
C GLY A 200 21.46 0.30 11.22
N LEU A 201 20.26 -0.03 10.71
CA LEU A 201 19.74 -1.39 10.67
C LEU A 201 20.71 -2.38 10.01
N ASP A 202 21.48 -1.94 9.02
CA ASP A 202 22.52 -2.68 8.32
C ASP A 202 23.96 -2.30 8.73
N HIS A 203 24.13 -1.43 9.74
CA HIS A 203 25.44 -1.02 10.28
C HIS A 203 25.96 -1.97 11.37
N TYR A 204 25.77 -3.28 11.21
CA TYR A 204 26.31 -4.27 12.14
C TYR A 204 27.43 -5.08 11.49
N GLN A 205 28.49 -5.34 12.25
CA GLN A 205 29.62 -6.18 11.80
C GLN A 205 29.62 -7.56 12.46
N VAL A 206 28.57 -7.88 13.23
CA VAL A 206 28.44 -9.14 13.97
C VAL A 206 27.96 -10.28 13.07
N ARG A 207 28.47 -11.49 13.29
CA ARG A 207 28.10 -12.70 12.52
C ARG A 207 27.22 -13.69 13.29
N GLY A 208 27.19 -13.60 14.61
CA GLY A 208 26.39 -14.52 15.44
C GLY A 208 24.90 -14.20 15.38
N TRP A 209 24.06 -15.23 15.18
CA TRP A 209 22.60 -15.09 15.07
C TRP A 209 21.98 -14.28 16.22
N ARG A 210 22.38 -14.57 17.46
CA ARG A 210 21.91 -13.85 18.66
C ARG A 210 22.33 -12.38 18.65
N CYS A 211 23.53 -12.08 18.16
CA CYS A 211 24.05 -10.72 18.08
C CYS A 211 23.29 -9.91 17.02
N VAL A 212 23.05 -10.50 15.85
CA VAL A 212 22.22 -9.88 14.78
C VAL A 212 20.81 -9.59 15.31
N HIS A 213 20.20 -10.54 16.03
CA HIS A 213 18.89 -10.33 16.63
C HIS A 213 18.86 -9.19 17.65
N ARG A 214 19.88 -9.10 18.52
CA ARG A 214 20.00 -7.99 19.48
C ARG A 214 20.09 -6.64 18.77
N HIS A 215 20.90 -6.55 17.71
CA HIS A 215 21.01 -5.35 16.88
C HIS A 215 19.66 -4.95 16.29
N PHE A 216 18.96 -5.88 15.65
CA PHE A 216 17.65 -5.60 15.06
C PHE A 216 16.61 -5.15 16.09
N ILE A 217 16.58 -5.77 17.28
CA ILE A 217 15.68 -5.36 18.35
C ILE A 217 15.98 -3.92 18.78
N LEU A 218 17.25 -3.59 19.02
CA LEU A 218 17.65 -2.24 19.44
C LEU A 218 17.33 -1.20 18.37
N THR A 219 17.70 -1.44 17.11
CA THR A 219 17.37 -0.52 16.01
C THR A 219 15.86 -0.32 15.86
N GLN A 220 15.08 -1.40 15.98
CA GLN A 220 13.62 -1.30 15.83
C GLN A 220 12.96 -0.59 17.02
N LEU A 221 13.51 -0.76 18.24
CA LEU A 221 13.07 -0.02 19.42
C LEU A 221 13.40 1.47 19.30
N SER A 222 14.60 1.82 18.83
CA SER A 222 14.99 3.21 18.55
C SER A 222 14.10 3.84 17.47
N HIS A 223 13.74 3.08 16.42
CA HIS A 223 12.82 3.54 15.39
C HIS A 223 11.43 3.80 15.96
N LEU A 224 10.92 2.89 16.79
CA LEU A 224 9.64 3.05 17.48
C LEU A 224 9.65 4.29 18.39
N PHE A 225 10.71 4.50 19.18
CA PHE A 225 10.88 5.68 20.00
C PHE A 225 10.82 6.96 19.15
N CYS A 226 11.63 7.05 18.10
CA CYS A 226 11.66 8.23 17.24
C CYS A 226 10.29 8.47 16.56
N ALA A 227 9.62 7.41 16.12
CA ALA A 227 8.29 7.50 15.51
C ALA A 227 7.22 7.98 16.49
N ARG A 228 7.31 7.59 17.77
CA ARG A 228 6.38 8.02 18.84
C ARG A 228 6.63 9.46 19.26
N MET A 229 7.87 9.84 19.49
CA MET A 229 8.25 11.24 19.77
C MET A 229 7.85 12.15 18.61
N ARG A 230 8.08 11.71 17.38
CA ARG A 230 7.56 12.40 16.20
C ARG A 230 6.04 12.57 16.30
N GLN A 231 5.29 11.50 16.54
CA GLN A 231 3.83 11.57 16.61
C GLN A 231 3.31 12.48 17.74
N GLU A 232 4.00 12.52 18.88
CA GLU A 232 3.62 13.31 20.05
C GLU A 232 3.92 14.79 19.89
N LEU A 233 5.04 15.12 19.24
CA LEU A 233 5.51 16.50 19.05
C LEU A 233 5.12 17.11 17.71
N ASP A 234 4.65 16.31 16.76
CA ASP A 234 4.18 16.77 15.44
C ASP A 234 2.85 17.50 15.62
N ASP A 235 2.80 18.76 15.22
CA ASP A 235 1.56 19.54 15.20
C ASP A 235 0.74 19.12 13.97
N PRO A 236 -0.42 18.45 14.16
CA PRO A 236 -1.23 17.99 13.05
C PRO A 236 -1.84 19.12 12.22
N SER A 237 -1.90 20.35 12.77
CA SER A 237 -2.42 21.55 12.11
C SER A 237 -1.42 22.21 11.16
N GLY A 238 -0.12 21.88 11.27
CA GLY A 238 0.92 22.40 10.40
C GLY A 238 0.83 21.91 8.94
N GLU A 239 1.39 22.68 8.00
CA GLU A 239 1.55 22.22 6.61
C GLU A 239 2.34 20.90 6.58
N GLN A 240 2.03 20.00 5.64
CA GLN A 240 2.73 18.72 5.55
C GLN A 240 4.24 18.84 5.29
N ALA A 241 4.71 20.00 4.84
CA ALA A 241 6.13 20.32 4.69
C ALA A 241 6.84 20.67 6.00
N ASP A 242 6.06 21.01 7.04
CA ASP A 242 6.55 21.44 8.36
C ASP A 242 6.42 20.35 9.41
N ARG A 243 5.86 19.20 9.02
CA ARG A 243 5.75 18.05 9.91
C ARG A 243 7.11 17.54 10.31
N LEU A 244 7.20 17.22 11.59
CA LEU A 244 8.40 16.65 12.16
C LEU A 244 8.64 15.26 11.53
N THR A 245 9.88 15.00 11.11
CA THR A 245 10.28 13.71 10.55
C THR A 245 11.01 12.84 11.58
N VAL A 246 11.12 11.53 11.32
CA VAL A 246 11.86 10.60 12.20
C VAL A 246 13.34 10.96 12.25
N GLU A 247 13.89 11.35 11.11
CA GLU A 247 15.25 11.83 10.90
C GLU A 247 15.56 13.03 11.80
N GLN A 248 14.64 13.99 11.90
CA GLN A 248 14.79 15.19 12.73
C GLN A 248 14.74 14.86 14.23
N VAL A 249 13.85 13.95 14.63
CA VAL A 249 13.81 13.46 16.02
C VAL A 249 15.12 12.78 16.40
N ARG A 250 15.62 11.86 15.55
CA ARG A 250 16.93 11.23 15.77
C ARG A 250 18.04 12.29 15.85
N SER A 251 18.02 13.30 15.00
CA SER A 251 19.01 14.38 15.00
C SER A 251 19.00 15.20 16.28
N ALA A 252 17.80 15.57 16.74
CA ALA A 252 17.62 16.27 18.00
C ALA A 252 18.10 15.42 19.18
N MET A 253 17.83 14.11 19.18
CA MET A 253 18.32 13.21 20.23
C MET A 253 19.84 13.09 20.24
N ASN A 254 20.49 12.98 19.08
CA ASN A 254 21.95 12.96 19.01
C ASN A 254 22.55 14.27 19.54
N ALA A 255 21.98 15.42 19.14
CA ALA A 255 22.39 16.72 19.67
C ALA A 255 22.20 16.82 21.19
N TRP A 256 21.13 16.23 21.73
CA TRP A 256 20.88 16.15 23.17
C TRP A 256 21.93 15.31 23.90
N PHE A 257 22.28 14.12 23.38
CA PHE A 257 23.32 13.28 23.95
C PHE A 257 24.71 13.95 23.90
N GLU A 258 25.08 14.54 22.76
CA GLU A 258 26.35 15.26 22.60
C GLU A 258 26.46 16.46 23.55
N ALA A 259 25.33 17.04 23.95
CA ALA A 259 25.29 18.23 24.80
C ALA A 259 25.01 17.96 26.28
N ALA A 260 24.89 16.68 26.67
CA ALA A 260 24.55 16.27 28.04
C ALA A 260 25.55 16.83 29.05
N ASP A 261 26.85 16.68 28.77
CA ASP A 261 27.93 17.09 29.67
C ASP A 261 28.45 18.52 29.40
N LEU A 262 27.84 19.25 28.45
CA LEU A 262 28.27 20.60 28.11
C LEU A 262 27.75 21.64 29.10
N LYS A 263 28.55 22.70 29.31
CA LYS A 263 28.13 23.91 30.04
C LYS A 263 26.89 24.54 29.38
N PRO A 264 26.00 25.23 30.14
CA PRO A 264 24.73 25.75 29.62
C PRO A 264 24.82 26.57 28.33
N ILE A 265 25.83 27.45 28.21
CA ILE A 265 26.04 28.28 27.02
C ILE A 265 26.40 27.42 25.79
N ALA A 266 27.31 26.46 25.95
CA ALA A 266 27.71 25.55 24.88
C ALA A 266 26.56 24.62 24.47
N ARG A 267 25.78 24.13 25.44
CA ARG A 267 24.57 23.33 25.19
C ARG A 267 23.54 24.10 24.37
N LYS A 268 23.23 25.35 24.76
CA LYS A 268 22.31 26.22 24.00
C LYS A 268 22.80 26.43 22.56
N LYS A 269 24.09 26.72 22.37
CA LYS A 269 24.70 26.88 21.04
C LYS A 269 24.57 25.60 20.18
N ARG A 270 24.77 24.42 20.77
CA ARG A 270 24.61 23.13 20.05
C ARG A 270 23.17 22.90 19.61
N PHE A 271 22.19 23.22 20.46
CA PHE A 271 20.77 23.11 20.13
C PHE A 271 20.33 24.12 19.06
N GLU A 272 20.82 25.35 19.13
CA GLU A 272 20.57 26.36 18.09
C GLU A 272 21.16 25.94 16.74
N ALA A 273 22.38 25.40 16.73
CA ALA A 273 23.00 24.86 15.52
C ALA A 273 22.18 23.72 14.90
N GLU A 274 21.72 22.78 15.73
CA GLU A 274 20.84 21.68 15.29
C GLU A 274 19.54 22.21 14.68
N LEU A 275 18.88 23.13 15.38
CA LEU A 275 17.62 23.72 14.92
C LEU A 275 17.80 24.46 13.59
N ASN A 276 18.90 25.20 13.43
CA ASN A 276 19.21 25.91 12.18
C ASN A 276 19.43 24.93 11.02
N GLN A 277 20.15 23.82 11.24
CA GLN A 277 20.36 22.80 10.22
C GLN A 277 19.03 22.14 9.81
N GLN A 278 18.18 21.80 10.78
CA GLN A 278 16.86 21.23 10.51
C GLN A 278 15.98 22.20 9.71
N ARG A 279 15.93 23.48 10.10
CA ARG A 279 15.18 24.52 9.39
C ARG A 279 15.66 24.72 7.96
N TYR A 280 16.98 24.74 7.75
CA TYR A 280 17.57 24.83 6.41
C TYR A 280 17.08 23.70 5.50
N HIS A 281 17.14 22.45 5.96
CA HIS A 281 16.68 21.31 5.17
C HIS A 281 15.16 21.33 4.93
N GLN A 282 14.35 21.72 5.92
CA GLN A 282 12.90 21.88 5.75
C GLN A 282 12.57 22.92 4.68
N GLN A 283 13.19 24.10 4.73
CA GLN A 283 12.98 25.17 3.73
C GLN A 283 13.38 24.71 2.32
N ARG A 284 14.57 24.11 2.19
CA ARG A 284 15.06 23.58 0.92
C ARG A 284 14.13 22.52 0.34
N ASN A 285 13.68 21.58 1.16
CA ASN A 285 12.77 20.51 0.74
C ASN A 285 11.39 21.07 0.38
N ARG A 286 10.88 22.08 1.10
CA ARG A 286 9.63 22.78 0.76
C ARG A 286 9.71 23.42 -0.62
N GLN A 287 10.81 24.12 -0.91
CA GLN A 287 11.03 24.74 -2.23
C GLN A 287 11.12 23.69 -3.34
N ALA A 288 11.89 22.62 -3.13
CA ALA A 288 12.01 21.52 -4.09
C ALA A 288 10.65 20.87 -4.38
N ARG A 289 9.84 20.62 -3.34
CA ARG A 289 8.51 20.04 -3.45
C ARG A 289 7.54 20.94 -4.23
N LYS A 290 7.57 22.26 -3.99
CA LYS A 290 6.79 23.24 -4.77
C LYS A 290 7.16 23.17 -6.26
N SER A 291 8.46 23.17 -6.57
CA SER A 291 8.96 23.08 -7.94
C SER A 291 8.56 21.77 -8.62
N HIS A 292 8.82 20.62 -7.99
CA HIS A 292 8.45 19.31 -8.54
C HIS A 292 6.93 19.17 -8.72
N THR A 293 6.14 19.66 -7.78
CA THR A 293 4.67 19.65 -7.87
C THR A 293 4.19 20.49 -9.05
N LYS A 294 4.76 21.68 -9.26
CA LYS A 294 4.47 22.54 -10.42
C LYS A 294 4.76 21.81 -11.73
N THR A 295 5.96 21.22 -11.85
CA THR A 295 6.37 20.45 -13.03
C THR A 295 5.46 19.25 -13.28
N ARG A 296 5.09 18.52 -12.21
CA ARG A 296 4.19 17.37 -12.32
C ARG A 296 2.79 17.77 -12.76
N ARG A 297 2.23 18.83 -12.18
CA ARG A 297 0.91 19.35 -12.57
C ARG A 297 0.90 19.78 -14.04
N ARG A 298 1.91 20.52 -14.49
CA ARG A 298 2.06 20.90 -15.90
C ARG A 298 2.02 19.67 -16.82
N ARG A 299 2.84 18.65 -16.53
CA ARG A 299 2.86 17.41 -17.32
C ARG A 299 1.52 16.68 -17.34
N LEU A 300 0.75 16.73 -16.25
CA LEU A 300 -0.59 16.15 -16.20
C LEU A 300 -1.59 16.98 -17.01
N THR A 301 -1.50 18.31 -16.97
CA THR A 301 -2.30 19.20 -17.82
C THR A 301 -2.02 18.98 -19.30
N GLU A 302 -0.76 18.80 -19.69
CA GLU A 302 -0.36 18.45 -21.07
C GLU A 302 -0.95 17.11 -21.53
N LEU A 303 -1.25 16.20 -20.59
CA LEU A 303 -1.98 14.94 -20.86
C LEU A 303 -3.51 15.10 -20.83
N GLY A 304 -4.02 16.33 -20.71
CA GLY A 304 -5.46 16.62 -20.59
C GLY A 304 -6.06 16.13 -19.27
N ILE A 305 -5.27 16.14 -18.19
CA ILE A 305 -5.69 15.69 -16.86
C ILE A 305 -5.71 16.88 -15.90
N ASP A 306 -6.92 17.30 -15.55
CA ASP A 306 -7.15 18.23 -14.44
C ASP A 306 -7.22 17.44 -13.11
N VAL A 307 -6.15 17.54 -12.31
CA VAL A 307 -5.94 16.75 -11.09
C VAL A 307 -7.01 17.01 -10.02
N ASP A 308 -7.58 18.22 -10.00
CA ASP A 308 -8.53 18.62 -8.96
C ASP A 308 -9.98 18.29 -9.36
N LYS A 309 -10.23 17.99 -10.64
CA LYS A 309 -11.55 17.54 -11.15
C LYS A 309 -11.71 16.02 -11.23
N ILE A 310 -10.63 15.25 -11.27
CA ILE A 310 -10.70 13.78 -11.28
C ILE A 310 -11.07 13.22 -9.90
N LYS A 311 -11.44 11.93 -9.87
CA LYS A 311 -11.75 11.24 -8.61
C LYS A 311 -10.49 11.23 -7.73
N SER A 312 -10.62 11.57 -6.45
CA SER A 312 -9.51 11.52 -5.49
C SER A 312 -9.69 10.38 -4.49
N CYS A 313 -8.58 9.74 -4.14
CA CYS A 313 -8.47 8.80 -3.02
C CYS A 313 -7.97 9.49 -1.74
N ILE A 314 -7.44 10.71 -1.87
CA ILE A 314 -7.02 11.54 -0.74
C ILE A 314 -8.28 11.98 0.00
N ARG A 315 -8.33 11.72 1.31
CA ARG A 315 -9.41 12.22 2.16
C ARG A 315 -9.33 13.74 2.17
N LYS A 316 -10.43 14.41 1.80
CA LYS A 316 -10.58 15.82 2.13
C LYS A 316 -10.65 15.92 3.65
N THR A 317 -9.76 16.68 4.26
CA THR A 317 -9.98 17.15 5.63
C THR A 317 -11.34 17.88 5.60
N PRO A 318 -12.28 17.58 6.50
CA PRO A 318 -13.49 18.41 6.57
C PRO A 318 -13.02 19.85 6.75
N GLU A 319 -13.49 20.74 5.88
CA GLU A 319 -13.31 22.17 6.06
C GLU A 319 -13.86 22.49 7.45
N THR A 320 -12.99 22.95 8.35
CA THR A 320 -13.41 23.63 9.56
C THR A 320 -14.17 24.86 9.11
N ASN A 321 -15.49 24.73 9.03
CA ASN A 321 -16.39 25.88 9.09
C ASN A 321 -16.15 26.52 10.46
N ASP A 322 -15.23 27.47 10.54
CA ASP A 322 -15.20 28.43 11.63
C ASP A 322 -16.38 29.38 11.45
N PRO A 323 -17.41 29.36 12.31
CA PRO A 323 -18.33 30.47 12.39
C PRO A 323 -17.57 31.63 13.00
N ASN A 324 -17.22 32.61 12.17
CA ASN A 324 -16.66 33.91 12.55
C ASN A 324 -17.45 34.50 13.74
N PRO A 325 -16.91 34.53 14.98
CA PRO A 325 -17.62 35.07 16.13
C PRO A 325 -17.35 36.57 16.21
N CYS A 326 -17.79 37.34 15.21
CA CYS A 326 -17.61 38.80 15.18
C CYS A 326 -18.81 39.58 14.62
N GLN A 327 -19.99 38.97 14.50
CA GLN A 327 -21.21 39.71 14.11
C GLN A 327 -22.43 39.27 14.93
N ALA A 328 -22.42 39.57 16.22
CA ALA A 328 -23.64 39.60 17.04
C ALA A 328 -23.46 40.58 18.20
N ASN A 329 -23.55 41.88 17.90
CA ASN A 329 -24.04 42.91 18.81
C ASN A 329 -24.15 44.25 18.07
N LYS A 330 -25.25 44.41 17.33
CA LYS A 330 -25.89 45.70 17.01
C LYS A 330 -27.34 45.42 16.67
N LYS A 331 -28.19 45.35 17.70
CA LYS A 331 -29.50 46.00 17.79
C LYS A 331 -30.13 45.69 19.13
#